data_AF-A0A1M5VJP3-F1
#
_entry.id   AF-A0A1M5VJP3-F1
#
_cell.length_a   1.000
_cell.length_b   1.000
_cell.length_c   1.000
_cell.angle_alpha   90.00
_cell.angle_beta   90.00
_cell.angle_gamma   90.00
#
_symmetry.space_group_name_H-M   'P 1'
#
loop_
_entity.id
_entity.type
_entity.pdbx_description
1 polymer ?
#
loop_
_entity_poly.entity_id
_entity_poly.type
_entity_poly.pdbx_seq_one_letter_code
_entity_poly.pdbx_strand_id
1 'polypeptide(L)'
;MVRAVIYLFNLVLIAVIIQRVIVIDNDKAHLIFLFYYPALLLLNFLVGVVLRIAKRERYRDFWQLCIWMGCLFIPIYLILISLY
;
A
#
# COMPACT_ATOMS: atom_id res chain seq x y z
N MET A 1 13.65 -12.27 9.56
CA MET A 1 12.33 -12.15 10.22
C MET A 1 11.71 -10.77 10.07
N VAL A 2 12.34 -9.69 10.55
CA VAL A 2 11.73 -8.34 10.53
C VAL A 2 11.33 -7.87 9.12
N ARG A 3 12.12 -8.14 8.08
CA ARG A 3 11.73 -7.84 6.69
C ARG A 3 10.39 -8.48 6.32
N ALA A 4 10.26 -9.79 6.47
CA ALA A 4 9.04 -10.52 6.15
C ALA A 4 7.81 -9.96 6.90
N VAL A 5 7.99 -9.53 8.15
CA VAL A 5 6.92 -8.88 8.94
C VAL A 5 6.48 -7.56 8.31
N ILE A 6 7.42 -6.72 7.82
CA ILE A 6 7.09 -5.44 7.17
C ILE A 6 6.31 -5.68 5.87
N TYR A 7 6.74 -6.64 5.05
CA TYR A 7 6.03 -7.00 3.80
C TYR A 7 4.64 -7.56 4.10
N LEU A 8 4.55 -8.49 5.05
CA LEU A 8 3.28 -9.12 5.44
C LEU A 8 2.29 -8.08 5.99
N PHE A 9 2.76 -7.17 6.85
CA PHE A 9 1.94 -6.12 7.43
C PHE A 9 1.35 -5.20 6.34
N ASN A 10 2.18 -4.77 5.39
CA ASN A 10 1.70 -3.96 4.27
C ASN A 10 0.73 -4.72 3.36
N LEU A 11 1.00 -6.00 3.11
CA LEU A 11 0.11 -6.85 2.32
C LEU A 11 -1.25 -7.02 3.00
N VAL A 12 -1.29 -7.22 4.32
CA VAL A 12 -2.54 -7.29 5.10
C VAL A 12 -3.30 -5.97 5.01
N LEU A 13 -2.62 -4.83 5.14
CA LEU A 13 -3.29 -3.52 5.01
C LEU A 13 -3.89 -3.31 3.62
N ILE A 14 -3.18 -3.67 2.56
CA ILE A 14 -3.70 -3.61 1.19
C ILE A 14 -4.91 -4.53 1.03
N ALA A 15 -4.85 -5.77 1.55
CA ALA A 15 -5.96 -6.71 1.51
C ALA A 15 -7.20 -6.19 2.25
N VAL A 16 -7.01 -5.53 3.40
CA VAL A 16 -8.10 -4.87 4.14
C VAL A 16 -8.72 -3.73 3.34
N ILE A 17 -7.92 -2.88 2.68
CA ILE A 17 -8.42 -1.80 1.82
C ILE A 17 -9.26 -2.39 0.67
N ILE A 18 -8.75 -3.41 -0.02
CA ILE A 18 -9.44 -4.10 -1.12
C ILE A 18 -10.76 -4.72 -0.62
N GLN A 19 -10.72 -5.45 0.50
CA GLN A 19 -11.90 -6.09 1.07
C GLN A 19 -12.97 -5.05 1.45
N ARG A 20 -12.57 -3.91 2.02
CA ARG A 20 -13.49 -2.81 2.32
C ARG A 20 -14.14 -2.24 1.07
N VAL A 21 -13.38 -2.08 -0.02
CA VAL A 21 -13.92 -1.60 -1.30
C VAL A 21 -14.97 -2.57 -1.81
N ILE A 22 -14.68 -3.87 -1.87
CA ILE A 22 -15.57 -4.91 -2.40
C ILE A 22 -16.87 -5.06 -1.58
N VAL A 23 -16.80 -4.90 -0.26
CA VAL A 23 -17.99 -5.07 0.61
C VAL A 23 -18.94 -3.88 0.56
N ILE A 24 -18.46 -2.70 0.15
CA ILE A 24 -19.28 -1.49 0.09
C ILE A 24 -19.98 -1.45 -1.27
N ASP A 25 -21.26 -1.82 -1.30
CA ASP A 25 -22.09 -1.77 -2.51
C ASP A 25 -22.48 -0.32 -2.87
N ASN A 26 -21.51 0.45 -3.37
CA ASN A 26 -21.67 1.83 -3.78
C ASN A 26 -20.69 2.15 -4.91
N ASP A 27 -21.16 2.83 -5.96
CA ASP A 27 -20.36 3.30 -7.10
C ASP A 27 -19.11 4.10 -6.70
N LYS A 28 -19.09 4.68 -5.49
CA LYS A 28 -17.98 5.47 -4.95
C LYS A 28 -16.99 4.67 -4.11
N ALA A 29 -17.17 3.36 -3.96
CA ALA A 29 -16.30 2.52 -3.12
C ALA A 29 -14.84 2.53 -3.60
N HIS A 30 -14.60 2.65 -4.91
CA HIS A 30 -13.25 2.77 -5.48
C HIS A 30 -12.48 4.01 -4.99
N LEU A 31 -13.17 5.06 -4.52
CA LEU A 31 -12.51 6.23 -3.91
C LEU A 31 -11.78 5.86 -2.62
N ILE A 32 -12.27 4.86 -1.88
CA ILE A 32 -11.59 4.37 -0.68
C ILE A 32 -10.20 3.85 -1.06
N PHE A 33 -10.11 3.05 -2.13
CA PHE A 33 -8.81 2.61 -2.65
C PHE A 33 -7.94 3.80 -3.07
N LEU A 34 -8.53 4.76 -3.79
CA LEU A 34 -7.83 5.93 -4.31
C LEU A 34 -7.26 6.84 -3.21
N PHE A 35 -7.84 6.85 -2.01
CA PHE A 35 -7.34 7.63 -0.87
C PHE A 35 -6.41 6.82 0.04
N TYR A 36 -6.84 5.64 0.49
CA TYR A 36 -6.10 4.87 1.50
C TYR A 36 -4.84 4.21 0.94
N TYR A 37 -4.86 3.78 -0.32
CA TYR A 37 -3.68 3.14 -0.91
C TYR A 37 -2.51 4.13 -1.10
N PRO A 38 -2.71 5.34 -1.67
CA PRO A 38 -1.65 6.35 -1.71
C PRO A 38 -1.21 6.83 -0.33
N ALA A 39 -2.12 6.91 0.64
CA ALA A 39 -1.77 7.24 2.02
C ALA A 39 -0.82 6.19 2.63
N LEU A 40 -1.07 4.90 2.38
CA LEU A 40 -0.19 3.82 2.83
C LEU A 40 1.18 3.89 2.14
N LEU A 41 1.22 4.19 0.84
CA LEU A 41 2.47 4.39 0.10
C LEU A 41 3.26 5.57 0.68
N LEU A 42 2.60 6.69 0.96
CA LEU A 42 3.21 7.87 1.58
C LEU A 42 3.77 7.55 2.96
N LEU A 43 3.03 6.78 3.78
CA LEU A 43 3.48 6.35 5.09
C LEU A 43 4.77 5.52 5.00
N ASN A 44 4.82 4.53 4.11
CA ASN A 44 6.03 3.73 3.89
C ASN A 44 7.20 4.58 3.40
N PHE A 45 6.93 5.55 2.51
CA PHE A 45 7.94 6.48 2.04
C PHE A 45 8.50 7.33 3.17
N LEU A 46 7.65 7.91 4.03
CA LEU A 46 8.05 8.70 5.19
C LEU A 46 8.89 7.87 6.17
N VAL A 47 8.48 6.63 6.47
CA VAL A 47 9.28 5.71 7.31
C VAL A 47 10.64 5.45 6.67
N GLY A 48 10.68 5.22 5.35
CA GLY A 48 11.92 5.08 4.60
C GLY A 48 12.82 6.32 4.69
N VAL A 49 12.25 7.52 4.61
CA VAL A 49 12.98 8.79 4.77
C VAL A 49 13.55 8.92 6.18
N VAL A 50 12.75 8.69 7.22
CA VAL A 50 13.19 8.75 8.62
C VAL A 50 14.33 7.76 8.88
N LEU A 51 14.21 6.52 8.40
CA LEU A 51 15.28 5.53 8.53
C LEU A 51 16.55 5.90 7.77
N ARG A 52 16.41 6.54 6.60
CA ARG A 52 17.55 7.06 5.83
C ARG A 52 18.28 8.17 6.59
N ILE A 53 17.53 9.11 7.18
CA ILE A 53 18.10 10.19 8.01
C ILE A 53 18.82 9.59 9.24
N ALA A 54 18.22 8.56 9.86
CA ALA A 54 18.83 7.84 10.98
C ALA A 54 19.99 6.89 10.58
N LYS A 55 20.45 6.92 9.31
CA LYS A 55 21.51 6.05 8.75
C LYS A 55 21.29 4.55 8.99
N ARG A 56 20.02 4.11 9.04
CA ARG A 56 19.67 2.69 9.24
C ARG A 56 19.49 2.01 7.89
N GLU A 57 20.29 1.00 7.58
CA GLU A 57 20.27 0.29 6.30
C GLU A 57 18.90 -0.30 5.90
N ARG A 58 17.99 -0.52 6.86
CA ARG A 58 16.61 -0.96 6.62
C ARG A 58 15.78 -0.01 5.78
N TYR A 59 16.20 1.24 5.57
CA TYR A 59 15.47 2.17 4.70
C TYR A 59 15.23 1.60 3.29
N ARG A 60 16.17 0.79 2.76
CA ARG A 60 16.07 0.19 1.43
C ARG A 60 14.84 -0.71 1.28
N ASP A 61 14.46 -1.42 2.34
CA ASP A 61 13.30 -2.32 2.33
C ASP A 61 11.99 -1.54 2.11
N PHE A 62 11.86 -0.38 2.78
CA PHE A 62 10.71 0.52 2.63
C PHE A 62 10.66 1.20 1.26
N TRP A 63 11.82 1.57 0.70
CA TRP A 63 11.91 2.11 -0.66
C TRP A 63 11.50 1.07 -1.70
N GLN A 64 11.98 -0.17 -1.57
CA GLN A 64 11.59 -1.25 -2.44
C GLN A 64 10.08 -1.53 -2.34
N LEU A 65 9.51 -1.50 -1.13
CA LEU A 65 8.06 -1.59 -0.91
C LEU A 65 7.28 -0.49 -1.61
N CYS A 66 7.72 0.76 -1.54
CA CYS A 66 7.07 1.88 -2.23
C CYS A 66 7.03 1.66 -3.75
N ILE A 67 8.12 1.14 -4.33
CA ILE A 67 8.19 0.81 -5.76
C ILE A 67 7.19 -0.30 -6.09
N TRP A 68 7.21 -1.41 -5.35
CA TRP A 68 6.27 -2.52 -5.55
C TRP A 68 4.81 -2.06 -5.42
N MET A 69 4.49 -1.27 -4.39
CA MET A 69 3.16 -0.71 -4.19
C MET A 69 2.76 0.23 -5.33
N GLY A 70 3.67 1.06 -5.82
CA GLY A 70 3.43 1.92 -6.98
C GLY A 70 3.13 1.12 -8.24
N CYS A 71 3.91 0.05 -8.50
CA CYS A 71 3.67 -0.86 -9.62
C CYS A 71 2.32 -1.58 -9.53
N LEU A 72 1.90 -1.97 -8.31
CA LEU A 72 0.64 -2.67 -8.09
C LEU A 72 -0.60 -1.77 -8.05
N PHE A 73 -0.43 -0.45 -7.89
CA PHE A 73 -1.54 0.49 -7.77
C PHE A 73 -2.48 0.45 -8.98
N ILE A 74 -1.91 0.61 -10.18
CA ILE A 74 -2.66 0.62 -11.44
C ILE A 74 -3.41 -0.70 -11.68
N PRO A 75 -2.76 -1.88 -11.65
CA PRO A 75 -3.46 -3.14 -11.93
C PRO A 75 -4.55 -3.43 -10.89
N ILE A 76 -4.32 -3.16 -9.60
CA ILE A 76 -5.36 -3.35 -8.57
C ILE A 76 -6.54 -2.41 -8.80
N TYR A 77 -6.28 -1.14 -9.15
CA TYR A 77 -7.32 -0.18 -9.43
C TYR A 77 -8.22 -0.60 -10.61
N LEU A 78 -7.61 -1.08 -11.70
CA LEU A 78 -8.36 -1.58 -12.86
C LEU A 78 -9.22 -2.80 -12.51
N ILE A 79 -8.68 -3.72 -11.70
CA ILE A 79 -9.45 -4.89 -11.22
C ILE A 79 -10.66 -4.42 -10.39
N LEU A 80 -10.46 -3.50 -9.46
CA LEU A 80 -11.53 -2.98 -8.61
C LEU A 80 -12.63 -2.28 -9.43
N ILE A 81 -12.27 -1.50 -10.46
CA ILE A 81 -13.26 -0.90 -11.35
C ILE A 81 -14.01 -1.99 -12.13
N SER A 82 -13.32 -3.00 -12.64
CA SER A 82 -13.97 -4.06 -13.45
C SER A 82 -14.94 -4.96 -12.67
N LEU A 83 -14.88 -4.92 -11.34
CA LEU A 83 -15.78 -5.68 -10.46
C LEU A 83 -17.10 -4.94 -10.15
N TYR A 84 -17.19 -3.65 -10.47
CA TYR A 84 -18.37 -2.80 -10.31
C TYR A 84 -18.95 -2.40 -11.68
#